data_AF-A0A850YWZ6-F1
#
_entry.id   AF-A0A850YWZ6-F1
#
_cell.length_a   1.000
_cell.length_b   1.000
_cell.length_c   1.000
_cell.angle_alpha   90.00
_cell.angle_beta   90.00
_cell.angle_gamma   90.00
#
_symmetry.space_group_name_H-M   'P 1'
#
loop_
_entity.id
_entity.type
_entity.pdbx_description
1 polymer ?
#
loop_
_entity_poly.entity_id
_entity_poly.type
_entity_poly.pdbx_seq_one_letter_code
_entity_poly.pdbx_strand_id
1 'polypeptide(L)'
;TGDSSPHCPQQWVAYRGSCYSFSTKKKDWNSSQESCRAEGAHLLVISDTWEMDLFKRIQAEYFWIGLRNSTRSGWIWEDGSVLSDAKVHSNSPVQNCAVLMKDQFHASSCEVWAPWICEKTLQ
;
A
#
# COMPACT_ATOMS: atom_id res chain seq x y z
N THR A 1 17.92 17.08 -27.11
CA THR A 1 18.24 16.48 -25.81
C THR A 1 16.93 16.08 -25.18
N GLY A 2 16.61 14.78 -25.18
CA GLY A 2 15.29 14.28 -24.79
C GLY A 2 15.12 14.34 -23.29
N ASP A 3 14.30 15.28 -22.84
CA ASP A 3 13.86 15.39 -21.46
C ASP A 3 12.86 14.24 -21.19
N SER A 4 13.35 13.10 -20.71
CA SER A 4 12.50 12.03 -20.21
C SER A 4 11.96 12.48 -18.86
N SER A 5 10.94 13.33 -18.87
CA SER A 5 10.12 13.58 -17.69
C SER A 5 9.72 12.22 -17.10
N PRO A 6 9.84 12.03 -15.78
CA PRO A 6 9.52 10.75 -15.16
C PRO A 6 8.03 10.50 -15.34
N HIS A 7 7.70 9.61 -16.28
CA HIS A 7 6.34 9.19 -16.58
C HIS A 7 6.05 7.86 -15.90
N CYS A 8 4.83 7.69 -15.42
CA CYS A 8 4.41 6.42 -14.85
C CYS A 8 4.50 5.30 -15.90
N PRO A 9 4.84 4.07 -15.49
CA PRO A 9 4.79 2.92 -16.38
C PRO A 9 3.39 2.77 -16.99
N GLN A 10 3.31 2.08 -18.14
CA GLN A 10 2.04 1.87 -18.82
C GLN A 10 1.04 1.20 -17.88
N GLN A 11 -0.21 1.69 -17.87
CA GLN A 11 -1.32 1.21 -17.02
C GLN A 11 -1.23 1.56 -15.53
N TRP A 12 -0.22 2.33 -15.10
CA TRP A 12 -0.15 2.88 -13.74
C TRP A 12 -0.87 4.23 -13.69
N VAL A 13 -1.52 4.50 -12.55
CA VAL A 13 -2.20 5.76 -12.29
C VAL A 13 -1.19 6.76 -11.74
N ALA A 14 -1.02 7.90 -12.40
CA ALA A 14 -0.19 9.00 -11.91
C ALA A 14 -1.00 9.89 -10.96
N TYR A 15 -0.49 10.13 -9.75
CA TYR A 15 -1.07 11.10 -8.83
C TYR A 15 0.01 11.73 -7.95
N ARG A 16 0.09 13.06 -7.97
CA ARG A 16 0.95 13.89 -7.10
C ARG A 16 2.40 13.43 -6.94
N GLY A 17 3.05 13.05 -8.04
CA GLY A 17 4.46 12.65 -8.00
C GLY A 17 4.69 11.19 -7.66
N SER A 18 3.64 10.39 -7.53
CA SER A 18 3.72 8.93 -7.40
C SER A 18 2.91 8.23 -8.50
N CYS A 19 3.27 6.97 -8.75
CA CYS A 19 2.59 6.05 -9.64
C CYS A 19 2.01 4.90 -8.84
N TYR A 20 0.78 4.54 -9.15
CA TYR A 20 0.04 3.50 -8.44
C TYR A 20 -0.42 2.40 -9.38
N SER A 21 -0.25 1.15 -8.98
CA SER A 21 -0.74 -0.02 -9.71
C SER A 21 -1.61 -0.89 -8.82
N PHE A 22 -2.76 -1.31 -9.35
CA PHE A 22 -3.74 -2.13 -8.66
C PHE A 22 -3.70 -3.54 -9.24
N SER A 23 -3.36 -4.52 -8.42
CA SER A 23 -3.32 -5.90 -8.90
C SER A 23 -4.73 -6.45 -9.15
N THR A 24 -4.89 -7.21 -10.23
CA THR A 24 -6.08 -8.04 -10.46
C THR A 24 -5.91 -9.44 -9.86
N LYS A 25 -4.65 -9.86 -9.63
CA LYS A 25 -4.30 -11.13 -8.99
C LYS A 25 -4.37 -10.99 -7.47
N LYS A 26 -4.53 -12.11 -6.78
CA LYS A 26 -4.52 -12.20 -5.30
C LYS A 26 -3.33 -13.02 -4.82
N LYS A 27 -2.67 -12.55 -3.76
CA LYS A 27 -1.53 -13.21 -3.11
C LYS A 27 -1.54 -12.92 -1.60
N ASP A 28 -0.73 -13.63 -0.83
CA ASP A 28 -0.41 -13.24 0.55
C ASP A 28 0.43 -11.96 0.59
N TRP A 29 0.51 -11.32 1.75
CA TRP A 29 1.13 -10.00 1.89
C TRP A 29 2.61 -9.99 1.49
N ASN A 30 3.38 -11.02 1.84
CA ASN A 30 4.82 -11.09 1.51
C ASN A 30 5.00 -11.27 0.01
N SER A 31 4.26 -12.18 -0.62
CA SER A 31 4.32 -12.40 -2.06
C SER A 31 3.82 -11.18 -2.86
N SER A 32 2.89 -10.40 -2.32
CA SER A 32 2.47 -9.11 -2.87
C SER A 32 3.57 -8.06 -2.79
N GLN A 33 4.26 -7.96 -1.65
CA GLN A 33 5.43 -7.09 -1.48
C GLN A 33 6.53 -7.41 -2.49
N GLU A 34 6.86 -8.69 -2.67
CA GLU A 34 7.84 -9.14 -3.67
C GLU A 34 7.42 -8.77 -5.09
N SER A 35 6.12 -8.81 -5.38
CA SER A 35 5.59 -8.42 -6.69
C SER A 35 5.78 -6.93 -6.97
N CYS A 36 5.59 -6.06 -5.96
CA CYS A 36 5.91 -4.63 -6.13
C CYS A 36 7.42 -4.41 -6.27
N ARG A 37 8.24 -5.10 -5.47
CA ARG A 37 9.71 -4.98 -5.54
C ARG A 37 10.26 -5.36 -6.91
N ALA A 38 9.68 -6.37 -7.56
CA ALA A 38 10.06 -6.77 -8.91
C ALA A 38 9.84 -5.67 -9.97
N GLU A 39 8.93 -4.73 -9.73
CA GLU A 39 8.64 -3.55 -10.58
C GLU A 39 9.45 -2.30 -10.14
N GLY A 40 10.36 -2.46 -9.17
CA GLY A 40 11.06 -1.34 -8.54
C GLY A 40 10.12 -0.40 -7.78
N ALA A 41 9.10 -0.97 -7.15
CA ALA A 41 8.07 -0.30 -6.36
C ALA A 41 7.99 -0.93 -4.96
N HIS A 42 7.17 -0.37 -4.07
CA HIS A 42 6.81 -0.98 -2.79
C HIS A 42 5.30 -1.13 -2.69
N LEU A 43 4.81 -1.85 -1.68
CA LEU A 43 3.39 -1.79 -1.35
C LEU A 43 3.03 -0.37 -0.92
N LEU A 44 1.81 0.06 -1.24
CA LEU A 44 1.32 1.41 -0.97
C LEU A 44 1.67 1.90 0.44
N VAL A 45 2.35 3.04 0.52
CA VAL A 45 2.50 3.81 1.75
C VAL A 45 1.48 4.93 1.71
N ILE A 46 0.84 5.22 2.85
CA ILE A 46 -0.04 6.38 2.94
C ILE A 46 0.58 7.35 3.93
N SER A 47 1.29 8.32 3.36
CA SER A 47 2.14 9.28 4.06
C SER A 47 1.43 10.61 4.32
N ASP A 48 0.37 10.93 3.57
CA ASP A 48 -0.37 12.17 3.72
C ASP A 48 -1.90 12.05 3.55
N THR A 49 -2.59 13.15 3.85
CA THR A 49 -4.06 13.24 3.74
C THR A 49 -4.57 13.17 2.30
N TRP A 50 -3.76 13.55 1.32
CA TRP A 50 -4.14 13.58 -0.09
C TRP A 50 -4.18 12.18 -0.69
N GLU A 51 -3.24 11.32 -0.31
CA GLU A 51 -3.26 9.90 -0.62
C GLU A 51 -4.51 9.25 -0.02
N MET A 52 -4.81 9.50 1.27
CA MET A 52 -6.06 9.04 1.87
C MET A 52 -7.30 9.49 1.09
N ASP A 53 -7.32 10.73 0.60
CA ASP A 53 -8.44 11.26 -0.19
C ASP A 53 -8.54 10.62 -1.58
N LEU A 54 -7.42 10.26 -2.21
CA LEU A 54 -7.42 9.46 -3.44
C LEU A 54 -8.07 8.10 -3.18
N PHE A 55 -7.61 7.39 -2.14
CA PHE A 55 -8.08 6.03 -1.89
C PHE A 55 -9.54 5.97 -1.39
N LYS A 56 -10.01 7.02 -0.72
CA LYS A 56 -11.44 7.24 -0.44
C LYS A 56 -12.27 7.34 -1.71
N ARG A 57 -11.80 8.09 -2.71
CA ARG A 57 -12.53 8.33 -3.97
C ARG A 57 -12.63 7.09 -4.85
N ILE A 58 -11.57 6.28 -4.89
CA ILE A 58 -11.56 5.05 -5.69
C ILE A 58 -12.32 3.90 -5.00
N GLN A 59 -12.80 4.11 -3.77
CA GLN A 59 -13.53 3.13 -2.96
C GLN A 59 -12.79 1.79 -2.91
N ALA A 60 -11.50 1.83 -2.58
CA ALA A 60 -10.64 0.65 -2.55
C ALA A 60 -11.30 -0.45 -1.71
N GLU A 61 -11.54 -1.62 -2.30
CA GLU A 61 -12.30 -2.67 -1.61
C GLU A 61 -11.49 -3.33 -0.50
N TYR A 62 -10.62 -4.27 -0.81
CA TYR A 62 -9.82 -5.01 0.16
C TYR A 62 -8.47 -5.26 -0.48
N PHE A 63 -7.53 -4.36 -0.26
CA PHE A 63 -6.21 -4.41 -0.88
C PHE A 63 -5.11 -4.42 0.16
N TRP A 64 -4.12 -5.28 -0.03
CA TRP A 64 -2.88 -5.18 0.72
C TRP A 64 -2.21 -3.84 0.47
N ILE A 65 -1.78 -3.24 1.59
CA ILE A 65 -0.98 -2.01 1.64
C ILE A 65 0.30 -2.28 2.40
N GLY A 66 1.26 -1.36 2.30
CA GLY A 66 2.60 -1.48 2.84
C GLY A 66 2.68 -1.25 4.35
N LEU A 67 1.66 -1.63 5.12
CA LEU A 67 1.60 -1.41 6.56
C LEU A 67 1.58 -2.75 7.30
N ARG A 68 2.50 -2.91 8.24
CA ARG A 68 2.69 -4.15 9.01
C ARG A 68 2.92 -3.85 10.49
N ASN A 69 2.32 -4.66 11.36
CA ASN A 69 2.52 -4.58 12.79
C ASN A 69 3.82 -5.29 13.19
N SER A 70 4.72 -4.53 13.81
CA SER A 70 5.88 -5.04 14.51
C SER A 70 5.55 -5.14 15.99
N THR A 71 5.79 -6.32 16.58
CA THR A 71 5.51 -6.62 18.00
C THR A 71 6.16 -5.67 19.00
N ARG A 72 7.19 -4.91 18.59
CA ARG A 72 7.91 -3.95 19.44
C ARG A 72 7.61 -2.48 19.14
N SER A 73 7.22 -2.17 17.91
CA SER A 73 7.21 -0.80 17.39
C SER A 73 5.85 -0.35 16.87
N GLY A 74 4.82 -1.20 16.96
CA GLY A 74 3.51 -0.93 16.39
C GLY A 74 3.49 -1.06 14.88
N TRP A 75 2.56 -0.35 14.23
CA TRP A 75 2.36 -0.39 12.78
C TRP A 75 3.40 0.46 12.06
N ILE A 76 4.15 -0.16 11.15
CA ILE A 76 5.24 0.43 10.37
C ILE A 76 4.93 0.30 8.87
N TRP A 77 5.21 1.37 8.12
CA TRP A 77 5.10 1.44 6.66
C TRP A 77 6.35 0.91 5.95
N GLU A 78 6.26 0.60 4.65
CA GLU A 78 7.40 0.14 3.83
C GLU A 78 8.56 1.14 3.78
N ASP A 79 8.29 2.44 3.95
CA ASP A 79 9.31 3.50 4.02
C ASP A 79 9.99 3.60 5.41
N GLY A 80 9.56 2.78 6.37
CA GLY A 80 10.08 2.74 7.73
C GLY A 80 9.41 3.73 8.69
N SER A 81 8.48 4.56 8.23
CA SER A 81 7.72 5.46 9.09
C SER A 81 6.73 4.69 9.96
N VAL A 82 6.48 5.20 11.17
CA VAL A 82 5.50 4.63 12.11
C VAL A 82 4.16 5.28 11.84
N LEU A 83 3.08 4.50 11.84
CA LEU A 83 1.73 5.03 11.74
C LEU A 83 1.42 5.96 12.92
N SER A 84 1.23 7.25 12.63
CA SER A 84 0.76 8.24 13.61
C SER A 84 -0.70 8.59 13.37
N ASP A 85 -1.46 8.81 14.45
CA ASP A 85 -2.79 9.41 14.45
C ASP A 85 -3.93 8.67 13.72
N ALA A 86 -3.67 7.48 13.15
CA ALA A 86 -4.68 6.63 12.55
C ALA A 86 -4.89 5.32 13.32
N LYS A 87 -6.14 4.82 13.31
CA LYS A 87 -6.50 3.55 13.95
C LYS A 87 -6.50 2.42 12.94
N VAL A 88 -5.84 1.32 13.28
CA VAL A 88 -6.00 0.05 12.57
C VAL A 88 -7.04 -0.81 13.27
N HIS A 89 -8.11 -1.14 12.56
CA HIS A 89 -9.18 -2.00 13.05
C HIS A 89 -8.71 -3.46 13.06
N SER A 90 -8.60 -4.05 14.25
CA SER A 90 -8.20 -5.44 14.43
C SER A 90 -9.22 -6.17 15.30
N ASN A 91 -9.50 -7.43 14.95
CA ASN A 91 -10.31 -8.33 15.77
C ASN A 91 -9.49 -9.48 16.37
N SER A 92 -8.17 -9.53 16.11
CA SER A 92 -7.30 -10.58 16.61
C SER A 92 -5.84 -10.11 16.71
N PRO A 93 -5.11 -10.44 17.79
CA PRO A 93 -3.73 -10.01 17.99
C PRO A 93 -2.72 -10.68 17.05
N VAL A 94 -3.12 -11.72 16.31
CA VAL A 94 -2.24 -12.37 15.32
C VAL A 94 -2.31 -11.73 13.93
N GLN A 95 -3.20 -10.76 13.73
CA GLN A 95 -3.34 -10.03 12.47
C GLN A 95 -2.29 -8.92 12.39
N ASN A 96 -1.19 -9.22 11.71
CA ASN A 96 -0.01 -8.35 11.67
C ASN A 96 0.18 -7.64 10.33
N CYS A 97 -0.68 -7.84 9.33
CA CYS A 97 -0.60 -7.15 8.05
C CYS A 97 -1.85 -6.31 7.81
N ALA A 98 -1.74 -5.17 7.15
CA ALA A 98 -2.88 -4.28 6.95
C ALA A 98 -3.41 -4.33 5.52
N VAL A 99 -4.72 -4.23 5.41
CA VAL A 99 -5.40 -3.85 4.18
C VAL A 99 -5.99 -2.47 4.29
N LEU A 100 -6.12 -1.82 3.15
CA LEU A 100 -7.03 -0.71 2.98
C LEU A 100 -8.39 -1.26 2.56
N MET A 101 -9.40 -0.97 3.39
CA MET A 101 -10.77 -1.31 3.10
C MET A 101 -11.65 -0.07 3.21
N LYS A 102 -12.18 0.35 2.05
CA LYS A 102 -12.80 1.64 1.80
C LYS A 102 -11.81 2.78 2.08
N ASP A 103 -11.86 3.32 3.28
CA ASP A 103 -11.08 4.44 3.79
C ASP A 103 -10.47 4.16 5.17
N GLN A 104 -10.49 2.89 5.58
CA GLN A 104 -10.05 2.44 6.89
C GLN A 104 -8.95 1.40 6.77
N PHE A 105 -8.02 1.43 7.72
CA PHE A 105 -7.00 0.40 7.86
C PHE A 105 -7.56 -0.75 8.68
N HIS A 106 -7.50 -1.96 8.13
CA HIS A 106 -7.90 -3.18 8.82
C HIS A 106 -6.72 -4.13 8.93
N ALA A 107 -6.52 -4.68 10.12
CA ALA A 107 -5.58 -5.76 10.33
C ALA A 107 -6.13 -7.06 9.74
N SER A 108 -5.26 -7.86 9.14
CA SER A 108 -5.56 -9.17 8.59
C SER A 108 -4.41 -10.15 8.83
N SER A 109 -4.71 -11.44 8.70
CA SER A 109 -3.67 -12.47 8.67
C SER A 109 -2.88 -12.29 7.38
N CYS A 110 -1.55 -12.20 7.50
CA CYS A 110 -0.66 -11.96 6.36
C CYS A 110 -0.77 -13.03 5.26
N GLU A 111 -1.31 -14.20 5.58
CA GLU A 111 -1.49 -15.34 4.67
C GLU A 111 -2.78 -15.26 3.83
N VAL A 112 -3.66 -14.27 4.09
CA VAL A 112 -4.88 -14.09 3.31
C VAL A 112 -4.56 -13.72 1.87
N TRP A 113 -5.30 -14.30 0.93
CA TRP A 113 -5.13 -14.01 -0.49
C TRP A 113 -5.96 -12.78 -0.86
N ALA A 114 -5.29 -11.66 -1.08
CA ALA A 114 -5.92 -10.40 -1.46
C ALA A 114 -5.16 -9.74 -2.62
N PRO A 115 -5.84 -8.89 -3.41
CA PRO A 115 -5.14 -8.01 -4.34
C PRO A 115 -4.31 -7.00 -3.54
N TRP A 116 -3.40 -6.30 -4.20
CA TRP A 116 -2.46 -5.38 -3.58
C TRP A 116 -2.29 -4.12 -4.42
N ILE A 117 -1.82 -3.06 -3.78
CA ILE A 117 -1.52 -1.79 -4.44
C ILE A 117 -0.01 -1.57 -4.36
N CYS A 118 0.64 -1.39 -5.51
CA CYS A 118 2.02 -0.96 -5.58
C CYS A 118 2.09 0.55 -5.76
N GLU A 119 3.12 1.15 -5.18
CA GLU A 119 3.45 2.56 -5.29
C GLU A 119 4.91 2.73 -5.71
N LYS A 120 5.14 3.70 -6.60
CA LYS A 120 6.45 4.13 -7.04
C LYS A 120 6.52 5.65 -7.11
N THR A 121 7.40 6.26 -6.32
CA THR A 121 7.66 7.70 -6.40
C THR A 121 8.38 8.04 -7.70
N LEU A 122 7.93 9.11 -8.37
CA LEU A 122 8.61 9.71 -9.51
C LEU A 122 9.78 10.54 -8.96
N GLN A 123 11.01 10.12 -9.27
CA GLN A 123 12.24 10.88 -8.96
C GLN A 123 12.56 11.89 -10.06
#